data_AF-X1IKV9-F1
#
_entry.id   AF-X1IKV9-F1
#
_cell.length_a   1.000
_cell.length_b   1.000
_cell.length_c   1.000
_cell.angle_alpha   90.00
_cell.angle_beta   90.00
_cell.angle_gamma   90.00
#
_symmetry.space_group_name_H-M   'P 1'
#
loop_
_entity.id
_entity.type
_entity.pdbx_description
1 polymer ?
#
loop_
_entity_poly.entity_id
_entity_poly.type
_entity_poly.pdbx_seq_one_letter_code
_entity_poly.pdbx_strand_id
1 'polypeptide(L)'
;MNILSKDFWVIKNWKIGTKILLAFTLVAIVAVGLVGLFAFTTGSSTLEEESFNKLTAVREMKASQIEDYFQTIENQITTLSKDRMIIEAMRRFDGGLHFIAEDLEITDADMEDIDARLYSYYEEEFLPRLIPNLLEDVSVEDYWPEDKNTRILQDLYISSSPYATGSKDFLDDPGDGSSYSQAHAIFHP
;
A
#
# COMPACT_ATOMS: atom_id res chain seq x y z
N MET A 1 -28.39 37.31 -53.92
CA MET A 1 -28.58 36.26 -52.89
C MET A 1 -30.00 35.73 -53.03
N ASN A 2 -30.22 34.78 -53.93
CA ASN A 2 -31.53 34.52 -54.56
C ASN A 2 -31.72 33.01 -54.77
N ILE A 3 -31.47 32.24 -53.70
CA ILE A 3 -31.47 30.77 -53.75
C ILE A 3 -32.86 30.24 -53.35
N LEU A 4 -33.45 30.79 -52.27
CA LEU A 4 -34.76 30.37 -51.78
C LEU A 4 -35.94 30.65 -52.74
N SER A 5 -35.84 31.66 -53.62
CA SER A 5 -36.94 32.02 -54.54
C SER A 5 -36.95 31.18 -55.83
N LYS A 6 -35.78 30.70 -56.29
CA LYS A 6 -35.67 29.85 -57.47
C LYS A 6 -36.15 28.43 -57.18
N ASP A 7 -35.84 27.92 -56.00
CA ASP A 7 -36.23 26.57 -55.59
C ASP A 7 -37.75 26.40 -55.58
N PHE A 8 -38.50 27.39 -55.09
CA PHE A 8 -39.97 27.38 -55.07
C PHE A 8 -40.62 27.26 -56.46
N TRP A 9 -39.99 27.84 -57.50
CA TRP A 9 -40.50 27.77 -58.87
C TRP A 9 -40.18 26.42 -59.55
N VAL A 10 -39.09 25.77 -59.14
CA VAL A 10 -38.68 24.44 -59.64
C VAL A 10 -39.63 23.34 -59.15
N ILE A 11 -40.09 23.40 -57.89
CA ILE A 11 -41.04 22.41 -57.33
C ILE A 11 -42.41 22.48 -58.01
N LYS A 12 -42.77 23.64 -58.58
CA LYS A 12 -44.09 23.88 -59.18
C LYS A 12 -44.34 23.01 -60.42
N ASN A 13 -43.32 22.77 -61.25
CA ASN A 13 -43.39 22.01 -62.51
C ASN A 13 -43.20 20.48 -62.38
N TRP A 14 -43.06 19.97 -61.15
CA TRP A 14 -42.89 18.53 -60.93
C TRP A 14 -44.18 17.72 -61.09
N LYS A 15 -44.07 16.51 -61.64
CA LYS A 15 -45.16 15.53 -61.73
C LYS A 15 -45.71 15.26 -60.31
N ILE A 16 -47.03 15.13 -60.19
CA ILE A 16 -47.73 14.91 -58.91
C ILE A 16 -47.15 13.75 -58.08
N GLY A 17 -46.74 12.65 -58.73
CA GLY A 17 -46.11 11.51 -58.04
C GLY A 17 -44.83 11.87 -57.26
N THR A 18 -44.00 12.78 -57.78
CA THR A 18 -42.75 13.22 -57.12
C THR A 18 -43.04 14.05 -55.86
N LYS A 19 -44.11 14.86 -55.87
CA LYS A 19 -44.51 15.68 -54.71
C LYS A 19 -45.03 14.81 -53.55
N ILE A 20 -45.81 13.78 -53.87
CA ILE A 20 -46.32 12.82 -52.89
C ILE A 20 -45.17 12.00 -52.30
N LEU A 21 -44.26 11.48 -53.14
CA LEU A 21 -43.09 10.73 -52.69
C LEU A 21 -42.24 11.54 -51.70
N LEU A 22 -41.96 12.81 -52.03
CA LEU A 22 -41.20 13.69 -51.15
C LEU A 22 -41.89 13.95 -49.81
N ALA A 23 -43.21 14.17 -49.81
CA ALA A 23 -43.97 14.36 -48.58
C ALA A 23 -43.86 13.15 -47.65
N PHE A 24 -44.02 11.92 -48.19
CA PHE A 24 -43.85 10.69 -47.41
C PHE A 24 -42.42 10.51 -46.91
N THR A 25 -41.41 10.79 -47.73
CA THR A 25 -40.00 10.73 -47.32
C THR A 25 -39.70 11.69 -46.18
N LEU A 26 -40.24 12.92 -46.23
CA LEU A 26 -40.03 13.92 -45.19
C LEU A 26 -40.63 13.47 -43.85
N VAL A 27 -41.83 12.90 -43.88
CA VAL A 27 -42.46 12.32 -42.68
C VAL A 27 -41.65 11.16 -42.12
N ALA A 28 -41.13 10.27 -42.98
CA ALA A 28 -40.28 9.16 -42.56
C ALA A 28 -38.98 9.65 -41.90
N ILE A 29 -38.33 10.67 -42.46
CA ILE A 29 -37.12 11.28 -41.90
C ILE A 29 -37.41 11.88 -40.52
N VAL A 30 -38.52 12.61 -40.38
CA VAL A 30 -38.92 13.20 -39.08
C VAL A 30 -39.18 12.10 -38.05
N ALA A 31 -39.91 11.05 -38.42
CA ALA A 31 -40.20 9.93 -37.52
C ALA A 31 -38.91 9.22 -37.06
N VAL A 32 -38.00 8.90 -37.99
CA VAL A 32 -36.70 8.29 -37.67
C VAL A 32 -35.85 9.21 -36.81
N GLY A 33 -35.83 10.51 -37.10
CA GLY A 33 -35.10 11.50 -36.32
C GLY A 33 -35.58 11.57 -34.87
N LEU A 34 -36.90 11.59 -34.65
CA LEU A 34 -37.49 11.58 -33.31
C LEU A 34 -37.11 10.30 -32.55
N VAL A 35 -37.30 9.12 -33.18
CA VAL A 35 -36.92 7.84 -32.56
C VAL A 35 -35.43 7.80 -32.25
N GLY A 36 -34.58 8.27 -33.16
CA GLY A 36 -33.13 8.34 -32.96
C GLY A 36 -32.74 9.24 -31.79
N LEU A 37 -33.37 10.40 -31.64
CA LEU A 37 -33.13 11.30 -30.50
C LEU A 37 -33.54 10.66 -29.17
N PHE A 38 -34.73 10.06 -29.11
CA PHE A 38 -35.18 9.34 -27.90
C PHE A 38 -34.27 8.15 -27.58
N ALA A 39 -33.90 7.36 -28.59
CA ALA A 39 -33.01 6.22 -28.40
C ALA A 39 -31.61 6.66 -27.93
N PHE A 40 -31.09 7.77 -28.45
CA PHE A 40 -29.79 8.29 -28.06
C PHE A 40 -29.78 8.80 -26.61
N THR A 41 -30.78 9.60 -26.21
CA THR A 41 -30.84 10.13 -24.84
C THR A 41 -31.08 9.02 -23.82
N THR A 42 -32.02 8.11 -24.09
CA THR A 42 -32.28 6.96 -23.22
C THR A 42 -31.10 6.00 -23.18
N GLY A 43 -30.50 5.67 -24.33
CA GLY A 43 -29.33 4.80 -24.38
C GLY A 43 -28.13 5.39 -23.63
N SER A 44 -27.89 6.70 -23.78
CA SER A 44 -26.82 7.40 -23.06
C SER A 44 -27.06 7.40 -21.55
N SER A 45 -28.28 7.70 -21.08
CA SER A 45 -28.59 7.70 -19.65
C SER A 45 -28.47 6.32 -19.04
N THR A 46 -28.92 5.27 -19.74
CA THR A 46 -28.79 3.89 -19.27
C THR A 46 -27.33 3.45 -19.21
N LEU A 47 -26.50 3.79 -20.20
CA LEU A 47 -25.07 3.45 -20.17
C LEU A 47 -24.32 4.18 -19.04
N GLU A 48 -24.69 5.44 -18.77
CA GLU A 48 -24.14 6.21 -17.65
C GLU A 48 -24.53 5.58 -16.30
N GLU A 49 -25.81 5.25 -16.13
CA GLU A 49 -26.32 4.57 -14.93
C GLU A 49 -25.64 3.22 -14.70
N GLU A 50 -25.52 2.38 -15.73
CA GLU A 50 -24.81 1.10 -15.65
C GLU A 50 -23.32 1.27 -15.32
N SER A 51 -22.67 2.31 -15.86
CA SER A 51 -21.28 2.62 -15.53
C SER A 51 -21.13 3.04 -14.06
N PHE A 52 -22.05 3.84 -13.54
CA PHE A 52 -22.07 4.25 -12.14
C PHE A 52 -22.38 3.08 -11.20
N ASN A 53 -23.33 2.23 -11.55
CA ASN A 53 -23.67 1.02 -10.82
C ASN A 53 -22.46 0.07 -10.76
N LYS A 54 -21.72 -0.09 -11.86
CA LYS A 54 -20.49 -0.90 -11.88
C LYS A 54 -19.41 -0.32 -10.97
N LEU A 55 -19.17 0.99 -11.02
CA LEU A 55 -18.20 1.64 -10.12
C LEU A 55 -18.62 1.51 -8.65
N THR A 56 -19.91 1.63 -8.37
CA THR A 56 -20.48 1.42 -7.03
C THR A 56 -20.24 -0.01 -6.54
N ALA A 57 -20.53 -1.01 -7.37
CA ALA A 57 -20.27 -2.41 -7.04
C ALA A 57 -18.78 -2.70 -6.81
N VAL A 58 -17.88 -2.11 -7.62
CA VAL A 58 -16.42 -2.22 -7.41
C VAL A 58 -16.02 -1.56 -6.10
N ARG A 59 -16.56 -0.37 -5.79
CA ARG A 59 -16.29 0.34 -4.53
C ARG A 59 -16.74 -0.48 -3.32
N GLU A 60 -17.95 -1.03 -3.35
CA GLU A 60 -18.49 -1.87 -2.28
C GLU A 60 -17.68 -3.15 -2.10
N MET A 61 -17.30 -3.81 -3.21
CA MET A 61 -16.41 -4.98 -3.18
C MET A 61 -15.05 -4.63 -2.57
N LYS A 62 -14.49 -3.45 -2.86
CA LYS A 62 -13.22 -3.01 -2.28
C LYS A 62 -13.34 -2.66 -0.80
N ALA A 63 -14.45 -2.04 -0.38
CA ALA A 63 -14.72 -1.81 1.04
C ALA A 63 -14.79 -3.15 1.80
N SER A 64 -15.57 -4.11 1.30
CA SER A 64 -15.66 -5.45 1.88
C SER A 64 -14.31 -6.17 1.93
N GLN A 65 -13.47 -6.07 0.89
CA GLN A 65 -12.11 -6.65 0.91
C GLN A 65 -11.22 -6.05 2.00
N ILE A 66 -11.33 -4.74 2.25
CA ILE A 66 -10.58 -4.07 3.31
C ILE A 66 -11.08 -4.53 4.68
N GLU A 67 -12.39 -4.61 4.87
CA GLU A 67 -13.01 -5.12 6.11
C GLU A 67 -12.59 -6.58 6.38
N ASP A 68 -12.68 -7.45 5.39
CA ASP A 68 -12.28 -8.87 5.48
C ASP A 68 -10.79 -9.01 5.81
N TYR A 69 -9.94 -8.17 5.22
CA TYR A 69 -8.52 -8.14 5.50
C TYR A 69 -8.23 -7.76 6.95
N PHE A 70 -8.84 -6.69 7.47
CA PHE A 70 -8.68 -6.31 8.88
C PHE A 70 -9.25 -7.36 9.83
N GLN A 71 -10.38 -7.98 9.49
CA GLN A 71 -10.93 -9.08 10.26
C GLN A 71 -9.98 -10.28 10.30
N THR A 72 -9.29 -10.56 9.19
CA THR A 72 -8.26 -11.60 9.11
C THR A 72 -7.08 -11.29 10.02
N ILE A 73 -6.58 -10.04 10.00
CA ILE A 73 -5.51 -9.59 10.91
C ILE A 73 -5.95 -9.76 12.38
N GLU A 74 -7.15 -9.33 12.73
CA GLU A 74 -7.68 -9.46 14.10
C GLU A 74 -7.72 -10.93 14.55
N ASN A 75 -8.20 -11.81 13.68
CA ASN A 75 -8.25 -13.25 13.95
C ASN A 75 -6.85 -13.86 14.09
N GLN A 76 -5.89 -13.42 13.27
CA GLN A 76 -4.49 -13.84 13.37
C GLN A 76 -3.87 -13.38 14.68
N ILE A 77 -4.02 -12.11 15.07
CA ILE A 77 -3.52 -11.58 16.35
C ILE A 77 -4.15 -12.35 17.52
N THR A 78 -5.47 -12.61 17.47
CA THR A 78 -6.17 -13.36 18.51
C THR A 78 -5.68 -14.81 18.61
N THR A 79 -5.32 -15.43 17.48
CA THR A 79 -4.81 -16.80 17.44
C THR A 79 -3.38 -16.86 17.94
N LEU A 80 -2.49 -16.03 17.39
CA LEU A 80 -1.06 -15.99 17.74
C LEU A 80 -0.84 -15.55 19.18
N SER A 81 -1.62 -14.62 19.72
CA SER A 81 -1.52 -14.21 21.14
C SER A 81 -1.91 -15.34 22.12
N LYS A 82 -2.65 -16.35 21.66
CA LYS A 82 -3.01 -17.54 22.45
C LYS A 82 -2.10 -18.73 22.15
N ASP A 83 -1.23 -18.61 21.16
CA ASP A 83 -0.29 -19.67 20.80
C ASP A 83 0.80 -19.76 21.86
N ARG A 84 1.02 -20.99 22.36
CA ARG A 84 1.97 -21.22 23.45
C ARG A 84 3.41 -20.97 23.04
N MET A 85 3.77 -21.23 21.78
CA MET A 85 5.12 -20.95 21.29
C MET A 85 5.37 -19.46 21.21
N ILE A 86 4.40 -18.66 20.76
CA ILE A 86 4.53 -17.19 20.75
C ILE A 86 4.64 -16.62 22.16
N ILE A 87 3.79 -17.08 23.09
CA ILE A 87 3.88 -16.66 24.51
C ILE A 87 5.24 -17.03 25.11
N GLU A 88 5.74 -18.22 24.80
CA GLU A 88 7.05 -18.67 25.26
C GLU A 88 8.18 -17.86 24.64
N ALA A 89 8.17 -17.62 23.33
CA ALA A 89 9.13 -16.78 22.63
C ALA A 89 9.19 -15.38 23.24
N MET A 90 8.03 -14.71 23.42
CA MET A 90 7.96 -13.38 24.03
C MET A 90 8.57 -13.35 25.43
N ARG A 91 8.31 -14.37 26.27
CA ARG A 91 8.91 -14.46 27.61
C ARG A 91 10.41 -14.70 27.57
N ARG A 92 10.90 -15.53 26.66
CA ARG A 92 12.33 -15.83 26.55
C ARG A 92 13.10 -14.64 25.97
N PHE A 93 12.56 -13.93 24.99
CA PHE A 93 13.15 -12.70 24.47
C PHE A 93 13.14 -11.57 25.49
N ASP A 94 12.04 -11.38 26.23
CA ASP A 94 11.96 -10.39 27.31
C ASP A 94 12.99 -10.69 28.40
N GLY A 95 13.07 -11.94 28.86
CA GLY A 95 14.09 -12.36 29.82
C GLY A 95 15.52 -12.19 29.28
N GLY A 96 15.79 -12.65 28.06
CA GLY A 96 17.12 -12.54 27.45
C GLY A 96 17.55 -11.10 27.22
N LEU A 97 16.62 -10.21 26.85
CA LEU A 97 16.91 -8.78 26.75
C LEU A 97 17.19 -8.18 28.11
N HIS A 98 16.42 -8.55 29.14
CA HIS A 98 16.62 -8.01 30.49
C HIS A 98 17.95 -8.44 31.11
N PHE A 99 18.42 -9.65 30.82
CA PHE A 99 19.65 -10.22 31.39
C PHE A 99 20.86 -10.22 30.45
N ILE A 100 20.79 -9.57 29.28
CA ILE A 100 21.87 -9.66 28.27
C ILE A 100 23.22 -9.15 28.79
N ALA A 101 23.21 -8.09 29.59
CA ALA A 101 24.43 -7.54 30.16
C ALA A 101 25.06 -8.51 31.18
N GLU A 102 24.22 -9.16 31.99
CA GLU A 102 24.64 -10.16 32.96
C GLU A 102 25.11 -11.46 32.30
N ASP A 103 24.40 -11.94 31.28
CA ASP A 103 24.71 -13.15 30.52
C ASP A 103 26.11 -13.08 29.87
N LEU A 104 26.49 -11.88 29.43
CA LEU A 104 27.76 -11.61 28.76
C LEU A 104 28.82 -11.01 29.69
N GLU A 105 28.51 -10.86 30.99
CA GLU A 105 29.39 -10.25 31.99
C GLU A 105 29.92 -8.86 31.57
N ILE A 106 29.08 -8.05 30.91
CA ILE A 106 29.45 -6.77 30.31
C ILE A 106 29.96 -5.78 31.36
N THR A 107 31.16 -5.26 31.14
CA THR A 107 31.76 -4.22 31.96
C THR A 107 31.50 -2.82 31.38
N ASP A 108 31.75 -1.77 32.16
CA ASP A 108 31.66 -0.39 31.66
C ASP A 108 32.64 -0.12 30.50
N ALA A 109 33.80 -0.81 30.49
CA ALA A 109 34.76 -0.70 29.39
C ALA A 109 34.23 -1.36 28.10
N ASP A 110 33.57 -2.52 28.21
CA ASP A 110 32.94 -3.17 27.05
C ASP A 110 31.81 -2.30 26.49
N MET A 111 31.05 -1.61 27.35
CA MET A 111 30.00 -0.68 26.92
C MET A 111 30.56 0.49 26.12
N GLU A 112 31.73 1.04 26.46
CA GLU A 112 32.35 2.11 25.67
C GLU A 112 32.65 1.64 24.23
N ASP A 113 33.17 0.42 24.08
CA ASP A 113 33.46 -0.18 22.77
C ASP A 113 32.19 -0.51 21.98
N ILE A 114 31.16 -1.04 22.65
CA ILE A 114 29.83 -1.31 22.08
C ILE A 114 29.20 -0.01 21.57
N ASP A 115 29.19 1.02 22.41
CA ASP A 115 28.61 2.31 22.08
C ASP A 115 29.35 2.95 20.90
N ALA A 116 30.67 2.86 20.85
CA ALA A 116 31.45 3.38 19.73
C ALA A 116 31.08 2.68 18.40
N ARG A 117 31.01 1.35 18.37
CA ARG A 117 30.62 0.59 17.16
C ARG A 117 29.20 0.91 16.72
N LEU A 118 28.28 0.94 17.67
CA LEU A 118 26.87 1.23 17.38
C LEU A 118 26.69 2.66 16.89
N TYR A 119 27.39 3.64 17.49
CA TYR A 119 27.35 5.03 17.05
C TYR A 119 27.85 5.18 15.62
N SER A 120 28.98 4.57 15.27
CA SER A 120 29.48 4.54 13.89
C SER A 120 28.47 3.94 12.91
N TYR A 121 27.78 2.85 13.30
CA TYR A 121 26.70 2.31 12.46
C TYR A 121 25.55 3.31 12.26
N TYR A 122 25.15 4.01 13.31
CA TYR A 122 24.10 5.02 13.22
C TYR A 122 24.48 6.17 12.28
N GLU A 123 25.71 6.67 12.39
CA GLU A 123 26.24 7.77 11.59
C GLU A 123 26.49 7.38 10.13
N GLU A 124 27.10 6.22 9.89
CA GLU A 124 27.60 5.83 8.56
C GLU A 124 26.57 5.03 7.74
N GLU A 125 25.67 4.29 8.38
CA GLU A 125 24.75 3.38 7.72
C GLU A 125 23.28 3.75 7.94
N PHE A 126 22.84 3.97 9.19
CA PHE A 126 21.42 4.18 9.49
C PHE A 126 20.91 5.55 9.01
N LEU A 127 21.50 6.65 9.49
CA LEU A 127 21.04 8.00 9.18
C LEU A 127 21.11 8.34 7.69
N PRO A 128 22.18 7.99 6.93
CA PRO A 128 22.23 8.27 5.49
C PRO A 128 21.10 7.62 4.69
N ARG A 129 20.52 6.52 5.18
CA ARG A 129 19.36 5.86 4.56
C ARG A 129 18.03 6.45 5.03
N LEU A 130 17.99 6.98 6.26
CA LEU A 130 16.79 7.58 6.84
C LEU A 130 16.55 9.00 6.32
N ILE A 131 17.58 9.85 6.33
CA ILE A 131 17.54 11.29 5.99
C ILE A 131 16.83 11.59 4.66
N PRO A 132 17.04 10.85 3.55
CA PRO A 132 16.36 11.13 2.28
C PRO A 132 14.82 11.07 2.34
N ASN A 133 14.27 10.43 3.37
CA ASN A 133 12.83 10.27 3.57
C ASN A 133 12.29 11.19 4.67
N LEU A 134 13.12 12.07 5.22
CA LEU A 134 12.76 13.02 6.27
C LEU A 134 12.63 14.44 5.72
N LEU A 135 11.76 15.22 6.37
CA LEU A 135 11.56 16.64 6.08
C LEU A 135 12.45 17.54 6.96
N GLU A 136 13.06 16.97 7.99
CA GLU A 136 13.85 17.67 8.99
C GLU A 136 15.25 17.03 9.08
N ASP A 137 16.22 17.86 9.46
CA ASP A 137 17.57 17.39 9.76
C ASP A 137 17.58 16.70 11.12
N VAL A 138 18.26 15.57 11.22
CA VAL A 138 18.27 14.71 12.38
C VAL A 138 19.68 14.25 12.71
N SER A 139 19.92 14.03 14.00
CA SER A 139 21.20 13.59 14.56
C SER A 139 21.12 12.16 15.10
N VAL A 140 22.26 11.59 15.48
CA VAL A 140 22.29 10.24 16.08
C VAL A 140 21.58 10.27 17.44
N GLU A 141 21.73 11.36 18.19
CA GLU A 141 21.14 11.58 19.49
C GLU A 141 19.61 11.47 19.47
N ASP A 142 18.96 11.83 18.37
CA ASP A 142 17.50 11.75 18.22
C ASP A 142 16.97 10.31 18.14
N TYR A 143 17.83 9.36 17.77
CA TYR A 143 17.49 7.95 17.59
C TYR A 143 18.30 7.00 18.48
N TRP A 144 19.17 7.56 19.34
CA TRP A 144 20.06 6.79 20.19
C TRP A 144 19.26 6.00 21.25
N PRO A 145 19.42 4.67 21.35
CA PRO A 145 18.70 3.89 22.35
C PRO A 145 19.22 4.22 23.77
N GLU A 146 18.34 4.73 24.64
CA GLU A 146 18.71 5.08 26.02
C GLU A 146 19.06 3.85 26.87
N ASP A 147 18.39 2.72 26.61
CA ASP A 147 18.57 1.48 27.33
C ASP A 147 19.86 0.75 26.93
N LYS A 148 20.69 0.37 27.92
CA LYS A 148 21.98 -0.28 27.70
C LYS A 148 21.82 -1.67 27.05
N ASN A 149 20.84 -2.45 27.49
CA ASN A 149 20.61 -3.80 26.98
C ASN A 149 20.18 -3.78 25.51
N THR A 150 19.37 -2.80 25.14
CA THR A 150 19.00 -2.53 23.75
C THR A 150 20.24 -2.23 22.90
N ARG A 151 21.17 -1.41 23.40
CA ARG A 151 22.43 -1.11 22.68
C ARG A 151 23.33 -2.33 22.52
N ILE A 152 23.46 -3.16 23.55
CA ILE A 152 24.19 -4.44 23.46
C ILE A 152 23.61 -5.32 22.36
N LEU A 153 22.30 -5.51 22.33
CA LEU A 153 21.64 -6.35 21.33
C LEU A 153 21.71 -5.76 19.92
N GLN A 154 21.54 -4.44 19.77
CA GLN A 154 21.74 -3.80 18.47
C GLN A 154 23.20 -3.92 18.02
N ASP A 155 24.18 -3.85 18.92
CA ASP A 155 25.56 -4.06 18.53
C ASP A 155 25.78 -5.49 18.02
N LEU A 156 25.33 -6.50 18.77
CA LEU A 156 25.46 -7.91 18.41
C LEU A 156 24.80 -8.24 17.06
N TYR A 157 23.55 -7.80 16.87
CA TYR A 157 22.74 -8.23 15.72
C TYR A 157 22.75 -7.25 14.53
N ILE A 158 23.17 -6.00 14.74
CA ILE A 158 23.11 -4.95 13.71
C ILE A 158 24.51 -4.44 13.36
N SER A 159 25.21 -3.69 14.22
CA SER A 159 26.49 -3.07 13.85
C SER A 159 27.60 -4.10 13.66
N SER A 160 27.70 -5.09 14.55
CA SER A 160 28.72 -6.15 14.50
C SER A 160 28.33 -7.36 13.64
N SER A 161 27.12 -7.37 13.08
CA SER A 161 26.66 -8.47 12.23
C SER A 161 27.43 -8.56 10.91
N PRO A 162 27.88 -9.77 10.50
CA PRO A 162 28.69 -9.97 9.30
C PRO A 162 27.92 -9.77 7.99
N TYR A 163 26.59 -9.73 8.07
CA TYR A 163 25.73 -9.51 6.91
C TYR A 163 25.59 -8.03 6.59
N ALA A 164 25.43 -7.71 5.31
CA ALA A 164 25.22 -6.34 4.87
C ALA A 164 23.85 -5.81 5.36
N THR A 165 23.72 -4.49 5.44
CA THR A 165 22.44 -3.81 5.69
C THR A 165 21.38 -4.29 4.70
N GLY A 166 20.24 -4.77 5.21
CA GLY A 166 19.17 -5.42 4.43
C GLY A 166 19.21 -6.96 4.42
N SER A 167 20.20 -7.58 5.08
CA SER A 167 20.28 -9.04 5.24
C SER A 167 20.72 -9.45 6.65
N LYS A 168 20.50 -8.56 7.63
CA LYS A 168 20.89 -8.77 9.04
C LYS A 168 20.08 -9.89 9.71
N ASP A 169 18.90 -10.19 9.15
CA ASP A 169 18.00 -11.28 9.53
C ASP A 169 18.59 -12.68 9.34
N PHE A 170 19.68 -12.84 8.58
CA PHE A 170 20.38 -14.12 8.46
C PHE A 170 21.32 -14.44 9.63
N LEU A 171 21.40 -13.57 10.64
CA LEU A 171 22.16 -13.82 11.85
C LEU A 171 21.27 -14.42 12.92
N ASP A 172 21.19 -15.75 12.94
CA ASP A 172 20.36 -16.49 13.90
C ASP A 172 21.01 -16.53 15.30
N ASP A 173 22.34 -16.58 15.36
CA ASP A 173 23.13 -16.65 16.60
C ASP A 173 24.55 -16.09 16.35
N PRO A 174 24.96 -15.02 17.06
CA PRO A 174 26.33 -14.49 17.00
C PRO A 174 27.37 -15.40 17.68
N GLY A 175 26.95 -16.46 18.39
CA GLY A 175 27.82 -17.38 19.10
C GLY A 175 28.28 -16.86 20.46
N ASP A 176 27.54 -15.91 21.04
CA ASP A 176 27.84 -15.24 22.32
C ASP A 176 27.42 -16.08 23.55
N GLY A 177 26.54 -17.08 23.35
CA GLY A 177 26.05 -17.97 24.39
C GLY A 177 24.95 -17.37 25.28
N SER A 178 24.49 -16.15 25.00
CA SER A 178 23.46 -15.48 25.80
C SER A 178 22.11 -16.19 25.72
N SER A 179 21.27 -15.99 26.73
CA SER A 179 19.91 -16.53 26.71
C SER A 179 19.05 -15.88 25.62
N TYR A 180 19.35 -14.64 25.23
CA TYR A 180 18.73 -13.98 24.08
C TYR A 180 19.06 -14.70 22.77
N SER A 181 20.34 -15.00 22.50
CA SER A 181 20.73 -15.69 21.27
C SER A 181 20.22 -17.13 21.21
N GLN A 182 20.14 -17.82 22.34
CA GLN A 182 19.48 -19.13 22.42
C GLN A 182 17.99 -19.03 22.06
N ALA A 183 17.29 -17.97 22.49
CA ALA A 183 15.90 -17.75 22.11
C ALA A 183 15.78 -17.37 20.62
N HIS A 184 16.69 -16.55 20.12
CA HIS A 184 16.75 -16.12 18.72
C HIS A 184 16.94 -17.32 17.79
N ALA A 185 17.90 -18.20 18.06
CA ALA A 185 18.13 -19.42 17.27
C ALA A 185 16.93 -20.40 17.26
N ILE A 186 16.06 -20.37 18.28
CA ILE A 186 14.89 -21.27 18.36
C ILE A 186 13.68 -20.67 17.64
N PHE A 187 13.42 -19.37 17.85
CA PHE A 187 12.17 -18.73 17.45
C PHE A 187 12.30 -17.78 16.25
N HIS A 188 13.53 -17.43 15.87
CA HIS A 188 13.84 -16.54 14.76
C HIS A 188 15.07 -17.01 13.92
N PRO A 189 15.06 -18.23 13.37
CA PRO A 189 16.07 -18.74 12.42
C PRO A 189 15.74 -18.47 10.94
#